data_AF-A1RRS3-F1
#
_entry.id   AF-A1RRS3-F1
#
_cell.length_a   1.000
_cell.length_b   1.000
_cell.length_c   1.000
_cell.angle_alpha   90.00
_cell.angle_beta   90.00
_cell.angle_gamma   90.00
#
_symmetry.space_group_name_H-M   'P 1'
#
loop_
_entity.id
_entity.type
_entity.pdbx_description
1 polymer ?
#
loop_
_entity_poly.entity_id
_entity_poly.type
_entity_poly.pdbx_seq_one_letter_code
_entity_poly.pdbx_strand_id
1 'polypeptide(L)'
;MNYSVEHAKVKELIEKAQCTGASPLDVVNCIIEQLRSAGYTPTTTQLLDANVDPAERLEQARFIRFEARREGDKNLHIFTFALLKPGGVYKPLWLQSAVIEK
;
A
#
# COMPACT_ATOMS: atom_id res chain seq x y z
N MET A 1 -3.66 3.87 -21.12
CA MET A 1 -4.13 4.26 -19.78
C MET A 1 -3.16 5.29 -19.22
N ASN A 2 -3.62 6.32 -18.50
CA ASN A 2 -2.71 7.23 -17.80
C ASN A 2 -2.54 6.74 -16.36
N TYR A 3 -1.57 5.86 -16.13
CA TYR A 3 -1.35 5.23 -14.83
C TYR A 3 -1.05 6.23 -13.72
N SER A 4 -0.42 7.36 -14.03
CA SER A 4 -0.15 8.41 -13.06
C SER A 4 -1.43 9.01 -12.48
N VAL A 5 -2.45 9.24 -13.33
CA VAL A 5 -3.76 9.75 -12.89
C VAL A 5 -4.50 8.70 -12.06
N GLU A 6 -4.48 7.45 -12.49
CA GLU A 6 -5.17 6.37 -11.76
C GLU A 6 -4.52 6.08 -10.41
N HIS A 7 -3.19 6.07 -10.32
CA HIS A 7 -2.47 5.90 -9.06
C HIS A 7 -2.67 7.11 -8.13
N ALA A 8 -2.79 8.33 -8.67
CA ALA A 8 -3.12 9.52 -7.88
C ALA A 8 -4.50 9.40 -7.21
N LYS A 9 -5.50 8.81 -7.88
CA LYS A 9 -6.82 8.54 -7.27
C LYS A 9 -6.71 7.54 -6.11
N VAL A 10 -5.91 6.49 -6.27
CA VAL A 10 -5.65 5.52 -5.18
C VAL A 10 -5.00 6.21 -3.99
N LYS A 11 -3.98 7.05 -4.24
CA LYS A 11 -3.35 7.87 -3.20
C LYS A 11 -4.39 8.70 -2.44
N GLU A 12 -5.22 9.44 -3.16
CA GLU A 12 -6.23 10.32 -2.57
C GLU A 12 -7.27 9.53 -1.74
N LEU A 13 -7.71 8.36 -2.21
CA LEU A 13 -8.63 7.50 -1.48
C LEU A 13 -8.04 7.05 -0.14
N ILE A 14 -6.78 6.60 -0.15
CA ILE A 14 -6.09 6.14 1.07
C ILE A 14 -5.84 7.29 2.04
N GLU A 15 -5.44 8.46 1.54
CA GLU A 15 -5.24 9.67 2.36
C GLU A 15 -6.56 10.13 3.00
N LYS A 16 -7.68 10.09 2.27
CA LYS A 16 -9.02 10.43 2.79
C LYS A 16 -9.57 9.42 3.78
N ALA A 17 -9.30 8.13 3.55
CA ALA A 17 -9.75 7.06 4.45
C ALA A 17 -9.04 7.10 5.82
N GLN A 18 -7.95 7.86 5.94
CA GLN A 18 -7.16 7.97 7.16
C GLN A 18 -6.82 6.60 7.75
N CYS A 19 -6.35 5.68 6.90
CA CYS A 19 -5.98 4.34 7.31
C CYS A 19 -5.00 4.39 8.49
N THR A 20 -5.47 4.07 9.69
CA THR A 20 -4.68 4.14 10.93
C THR A 20 -5.05 2.95 11.81
N GLY A 21 -4.17 2.59 12.74
CA GLY A 21 -4.49 1.50 13.67
C GLY A 21 -3.43 1.22 14.73
N ALA A 22 -3.73 0.28 15.61
CA ALA A 22 -2.86 -0.10 16.72
C ALA A 22 -1.72 -1.03 16.28
N SER A 23 -1.88 -1.66 15.11
CA SER A 23 -0.89 -2.55 14.49
C SER A 23 -0.64 -2.20 13.02
N PRO A 24 0.49 -2.62 12.44
CA PRO A 24 0.73 -2.56 11.00
C PRO A 24 -0.34 -3.25 10.17
N LEU A 25 -0.93 -4.34 10.69
CA LEU A 25 -1.95 -5.11 9.99
C LEU A 25 -3.25 -4.35 9.84
N ASP A 26 -3.62 -3.52 10.81
CA ASP A 26 -4.81 -2.65 10.70
C ASP A 26 -4.66 -1.69 9.51
N VAL A 27 -3.47 -1.11 9.35
CA VAL A 27 -3.14 -0.23 8.22
C VAL A 27 -3.17 -1.01 6.91
N VAL A 28 -2.59 -2.22 6.87
CA VAL A 28 -2.62 -3.10 5.69
C VAL A 28 -4.05 -3.40 5.26
N ASN A 29 -4.90 -3.82 6.19
CA ASN A 29 -6.28 -4.20 5.91
C ASN A 29 -7.08 -3.02 5.35
N CYS A 30 -6.94 -1.83 5.95
CA CYS A 30 -7.57 -0.62 5.42
C CYS A 30 -7.10 -0.31 4.00
N ILE A 31 -5.79 -0.37 3.72
CA ILE A 31 -5.27 -0.11 2.36
C ILE A 31 -5.80 -1.14 1.36
N ILE A 32 -5.90 -2.42 1.73
CA ILE A 32 -6.48 -3.47 0.87
C ILE A 32 -7.92 -3.12 0.47
N GLU A 33 -8.73 -2.65 1.42
CA GLU A 33 -10.10 -2.23 1.15
C GLU A 33 -10.15 -1.03 0.21
N GLN A 34 -9.27 -0.05 0.40
CA GLN A 34 -9.17 1.13 -0.49
C GLN A 34 -8.68 0.75 -1.90
N LEU A 35 -7.76 -0.21 -2.02
CA LEU A 35 -7.32 -0.73 -3.31
C LEU A 35 -8.46 -1.45 -4.04
N ARG A 36 -9.23 -2.30 -3.34
CA ARG A 36 -10.38 -3.01 -3.90
C ARG A 36 -11.47 -2.05 -4.36
N SER A 37 -11.80 -1.05 -3.55
CA SER A 37 -12.77 -0.01 -3.93
C SER A 37 -12.29 0.88 -5.09
N ALA A 38 -10.97 1.00 -5.28
CA ALA A 38 -10.38 1.62 -6.47
C ALA A 38 -10.30 0.69 -7.70
N GLY A 39 -10.82 -0.54 -7.62
CA GLY A 39 -10.82 -1.52 -8.71
C GLY A 39 -9.53 -2.34 -8.86
N TYR A 40 -8.64 -2.27 -7.87
CA TYR A 40 -7.43 -3.10 -7.82
C TYR A 40 -7.64 -4.32 -6.93
N THR A 41 -7.16 -5.47 -7.38
CA THR A 41 -7.11 -6.70 -6.59
C THR A 41 -5.68 -6.92 -6.11
N PRO A 42 -5.37 -6.71 -4.81
CA PRO A 42 -4.08 -7.05 -4.25
C PRO A 42 -3.81 -8.54 -4.40
N THR A 43 -2.63 -8.87 -4.93
CA THR A 43 -2.14 -10.23 -5.16
C THR A 43 -1.01 -10.61 -4.21
N THR A 44 -0.23 -9.62 -3.76
CA THR A 44 0.85 -9.83 -2.79
C THR A 44 0.96 -8.59 -1.92
N THR A 45 1.19 -8.82 -0.62
CA THR A 45 1.43 -7.77 0.38
C THR A 45 2.71 -8.12 1.12
N GLN A 46 3.63 -7.16 1.23
CA GLN A 46 4.88 -7.30 1.96
C GLN A 46 4.99 -6.21 3.00
N LEU A 47 5.36 -6.61 4.22
CA LEU A 47 5.83 -5.71 5.27
C LEU A 47 7.36 -5.76 5.27
N LEU A 48 7.98 -4.61 5.09
CA LEU A 48 9.43 -4.50 4.94
C LEU A 48 10.03 -3.67 6.07
N ASP A 49 11.23 -4.03 6.51
CA ASP A 49 11.98 -3.33 7.55
C ASP A 49 12.68 -2.06 7.01
N ALA A 50 13.59 -1.46 7.80
CA ALA A 50 14.31 -0.25 7.39
C ALA A 50 15.29 -0.48 6.22
N ASN A 51 15.72 -1.72 5.98
CA ASN A 51 16.64 -2.11 4.91
C ASN A 51 15.90 -2.57 3.65
N VAL A 52 14.56 -2.52 3.65
CA VAL A 52 13.70 -2.98 2.55
C VAL A 52 13.69 -4.53 2.43
N ASP A 53 14.05 -5.22 3.51
CA ASP A 53 13.94 -6.68 3.63
C ASP A 53 12.61 -7.08 4.28
N PRO A 54 12.09 -8.30 4.07
CA PRO A 54 10.92 -8.79 4.78
C PRO A 54 11.10 -8.66 6.31
N ALA A 55 10.17 -7.96 6.96
CA ALA A 55 10.27 -7.73 8.40
C ALA A 55 10.06 -9.05 9.17
N GLU A 56 10.99 -9.40 10.07
CA GLU A 56 10.87 -10.60 10.91
C GLU A 56 9.72 -10.50 11.93
N ARG A 57 9.40 -9.27 12.35
CA ARG A 57 8.28 -8.96 13.26
C ARG A 57 7.50 -7.77 12.71
N LEU A 58 6.19 -7.76 12.96
CA LEU A 58 5.29 -6.69 12.49
C LEU A 58 5.76 -5.32 12.97
N GLU A 59 6.20 -5.20 14.22
CA GLU A 59 6.62 -3.94 14.84
C GLU A 59 7.89 -3.34 14.21
N GLN A 60 8.67 -4.16 13.48
CA GLN A 60 9.85 -3.72 12.76
C GLN A 60 9.51 -3.16 11.37
N ALA A 61 8.29 -3.38 10.88
CA ALA A 61 7.86 -2.90 9.57
C ALA A 61 7.97 -1.37 9.47
N ARG A 62 8.70 -0.91 8.47
CA ARG A 62 8.87 0.49 8.07
C ARG A 62 8.21 0.80 6.73
N PHE A 63 7.95 -0.21 5.91
CA PHE A 63 7.27 -0.05 4.64
C PHE A 63 6.22 -1.12 4.42
N ILE A 64 5.22 -0.77 3.62
CA ILE A 64 4.21 -1.68 3.10
C ILE A 64 4.29 -1.62 1.58
N ARG A 65 4.47 -2.76 0.94
CA ARG A 65 4.43 -2.89 -0.52
C ARG A 65 3.27 -3.80 -0.92
N PHE A 66 2.44 -3.30 -1.82
CA PHE A 66 1.37 -4.06 -2.45
C PHE A 66 1.69 -4.27 -3.92
N GLU A 67 1.47 -5.50 -4.38
CA GLU A 67 1.35 -5.82 -5.80
C GLU A 67 -0.10 -6.13 -6.10
N ALA A 68 -0.70 -5.44 -7.07
CA ALA A 68 -2.10 -5.54 -7.38
C ALA A 68 -2.34 -5.63 -8.89
N ARG A 69 -3.43 -6.29 -9.27
CA ARG A 69 -3.92 -6.35 -10.65
C ARG A 69 -5.19 -5.54 -10.78
N ARG A 70 -5.48 -5.08 -11.99
CA ARG A 70 -6.76 -4.46 -12.34
C ARG A 70 -7.40 -5.25 -13.45
N GLU A 71 -8.72 -5.43 -13.38
CA GLU A 71 -9.44 -6.12 -14.44
C GLU A 71 -9.28 -5.39 -15.78
N GLY A 72 -9.01 -6.15 -16.84
CA GLY A 72 -8.73 -5.59 -18.17
C GLY A 72 -7.31 -5.00 -18.34
N ASP A 73 -6.48 -4.98 -17.29
CA ASP A 73 -5.06 -4.60 -17.39
C ASP A 73 -4.17 -5.84 -17.23
N LYS A 74 -3.21 -6.00 -18.15
CA LYS A 74 -2.23 -7.09 -18.13
C LYS A 74 -1.05 -6.79 -17.19
N ASN A 75 -0.87 -5.52 -16.84
CA ASN A 75 0.27 -5.07 -16.06
C ASN A 75 0.07 -5.33 -14.56
N LEU A 76 1.19 -5.36 -13.84
CA LEU A 76 1.18 -5.45 -12.38
C LEU A 76 1.43 -4.07 -11.79
N HIS A 77 0.58 -3.64 -10.88
CA HIS A 77 0.70 -2.35 -10.21
C HIS A 77 1.35 -2.52 -8.85
N ILE A 78 2.31 -1.67 -8.54
CA ILE A 78 2.98 -1.63 -7.24
C ILE A 78 2.59 -0.36 -6.53
N PHE A 79 2.19 -0.48 -5.27
CA PHE A 79 1.93 0.63 -4.37
C PHE A 79 2.81 0.49 -3.13
N THR A 80 3.60 1.52 -2.81
CA THR A 80 4.52 1.49 -1.67
C THR A 80 4.24 2.63 -0.71
N PHE A 81 4.17 2.30 0.57
CA PHE A 81 3.89 3.21 1.67
C PHE A 81 5.00 3.11 2.72
N ALA A 82 5.40 4.23 3.31
CA ALA A 82 6.11 4.21 4.58
C ALA A 82 5.10 4.00 5.71
N LEU A 83 5.49 3.28 6.75
CA LEU A 83 4.70 3.03 7.94
C LEU A 83 5.26 3.85 9.09
N LEU A 84 4.51 4.87 9.50
CA LEU A 84 4.86 5.77 10.59
C LEU A 84 4.13 5.34 11.87
N LYS A 85 4.72 5.57 13.04
CA LYS A 85 4.10 5.28 14.34
C LYS A 85 4.10 6.49 15.29
N PRO A 86 3.54 7.65 14.91
CA PRO A 86 3.44 8.80 15.81
C PRO A 86 2.52 8.47 17.00
N GLY A 87 2.96 8.76 18.22
CA GLY A 87 2.13 8.60 19.42
C GLY A 87 1.60 7.17 19.66
N GLY A 88 2.27 6.15 19.10
CA GLY A 88 1.88 4.74 19.25
C GLY A 88 0.87 4.23 18.22
N VAL A 89 0.29 5.09 17.37
CA VAL A 89 -0.67 4.72 16.32
C VAL A 89 0.05 4.60 14.98
N TYR A 90 -0.15 3.50 14.27
CA TYR A 90 0.39 3.29 12.94
C TYR A 90 -0.41 4.07 11.89
N LYS A 91 0.30 4.71 10.95
CA LYS A 91 -0.28 5.41 9.79
C LYS A 91 0.60 5.23 8.55
N PRO A 92 0.02 5.05 7.35
CA PRO A 92 0.77 4.99 6.11
C PRO A 92 1.08 6.40 5.61
N LEU A 93 2.19 6.53 4.92
CA LEU A 93 2.55 7.69 4.10
C LEU A 93 2.85 7.18 2.69
N TRP A 94 2.17 7.73 1.68
CA TRP A 94 2.43 7.37 0.29
C TRP A 94 3.88 7.71 -0.08
N LEU A 95 4.62 6.73 -0.61
CA LEU A 95 5.98 6.95 -1.13
C LEU A 95 5.98 6.97 -2.65
N GLN A 96 5.63 5.84 -3.25
CA GLN A 96 5.74 5.66 -4.69
C GLN A 96 4.74 4.64 -5.22
N SER A 97 4.56 4.67 -6.52
CA SER A 97 3.84 3.64 -7.26
C SER A 97 4.56 3.35 -8.56
N ALA A 98 4.49 2.10 -9.03
CA ALA A 98 5.10 1.67 -10.27
C ALA A 98 4.18 0.73 -11.03
N VAL A 99 4.45 0.55 -12.32
CA VAL A 99 3.78 -0.44 -13.16
C VAL A 99 4.85 -1.34 -13.75
N ILE A 100 4.72 -2.65 -13.57
CA ILE A 100 5.54 -3.64 -14.25
C ILE A 100 4.76 -4.10 -15.46
N GLU A 101 5.30 -3.78 -16.64
CA GLU A 101 4.76 -4.24 -17.90
C GLU A 101 4.97 -5.76 -18.05
N LYS A 102 3.91 -6.45 -18.46
CA LYS A 102 3.94 -7.89 -18.79
C LYS A 102 3.57 -8.13 -20.24
#